data_AF-A0A138A426-F1
#
_entry.id   AF-A0A138A426-F1
#
_cell.length_a   1.000
_cell.length_b   1.000
_cell.length_c   1.000
_cell.angle_alpha   90.00
_cell.angle_beta   90.00
_cell.angle_gamma   90.00
#
_symmetry.space_group_name_H-M   'P 1'
#
loop_
_entity.id
_entity.type
_entity.pdbx_description
1 polymer ?
#
loop_
_entity_poly.entity_id
_entity_poly.type
_entity_poly.pdbx_seq_one_letter_code
_entity_poly.pdbx_strand_id
1 'polypeptide(L)'
;MGTKIDAAAVRTAGGRYQAVGETLGTIAGRIRGFTAEAGDFGRNYHSDGAAYAAALGTVATVAAAWQAGATACGTGLTNSASAHVRTDDGAATAVTGAGAGG
;
A
#
# COMPACT_ATOMS: atom_id res chain seq x y z
N MET A 1 -15.47 -16.13 22.67
CA MET A 1 -15.99 -14.76 22.41
C MET A 1 -15.23 -14.26 21.20
N GLY A 2 -15.90 -14.10 20.05
CA GLY A 2 -15.26 -13.66 18.81
C GLY A 2 -14.78 -12.20 18.90
N THR A 3 -13.74 -11.87 18.16
CA THR A 3 -13.10 -10.55 18.21
C THR A 3 -14.06 -9.44 17.75
N LYS A 4 -14.00 -8.25 18.38
CA LYS A 4 -14.84 -7.08 18.04
C LYS A 4 -14.49 -6.44 16.68
N ILE A 5 -13.56 -7.03 15.93
CA ILE A 5 -13.03 -6.48 14.68
C ILE A 5 -13.71 -7.21 13.51
N ASP A 6 -14.35 -6.44 12.64
CA ASP A 6 -14.86 -6.95 11.37
C ASP A 6 -13.68 -7.23 10.43
N ALA A 7 -13.25 -8.49 10.38
CA ALA A 7 -12.15 -8.93 9.54
C ALA A 7 -12.39 -8.68 8.03
N ALA A 8 -13.65 -8.66 7.57
CA ALA A 8 -13.97 -8.35 6.18
C ALA A 8 -13.76 -6.86 5.88
N ALA A 9 -14.16 -5.98 6.79
CA ALA A 9 -13.88 -4.55 6.69
C ALA A 9 -12.38 -4.25 6.72
N VAL A 10 -11.61 -4.91 7.60
CA VAL A 10 -10.14 -4.76 7.68
C VAL A 10 -9.47 -5.25 6.39
N ARG A 11 -9.89 -6.40 5.85
CA ARG A 11 -9.38 -6.92 4.58
C ARG A 11 -9.69 -5.97 3.41
N THR A 12 -10.89 -5.39 3.40
CA THR A 12 -11.29 -4.37 2.41
C THR A 12 -10.39 -3.13 2.49
N ALA A 13 -10.10 -2.64 3.71
CA ALA A 13 -9.16 -1.54 3.90
C ALA A 13 -7.75 -1.91 3.39
N GLY A 14 -7.28 -3.13 3.67
CA GLY A 14 -6.00 -3.62 3.16
C GLY A 14 -5.91 -3.60 1.63
N GLY A 15 -6.96 -4.07 0.94
CA GLY A 15 -7.05 -4.02 -0.53
C GLY A 15 -7.04 -2.59 -1.09
N ARG A 16 -7.69 -1.64 -0.41
CA ARG A 16 -7.64 -0.22 -0.81
C ARG A 16 -6.23 0.35 -0.74
N TYR A 17 -5.48 0.04 0.32
CA TYR A 17 -4.10 0.46 0.46
C TYR A 17 -3.18 -0.16 -0.63
N GLN A 18 -3.40 -1.42 -1.01
CA GLN A 18 -2.70 -2.02 -2.15
C GLN A 18 -2.99 -1.28 -3.47
N ALA A 19 -4.26 -0.99 -3.77
CA ALA A 19 -4.64 -0.25 -4.98
C ALA A 19 -4.04 1.17 -5.03
N VAL A 20 -3.96 1.85 -3.89
CA VAL A 20 -3.24 3.13 -3.77
C VAL A 20 -1.76 2.95 -4.08
N GLY A 21 -1.11 1.92 -3.54
CA GLY A 21 0.28 1.60 -3.83
C GLY A 21 0.55 1.38 -5.32
N GLU A 22 -0.30 0.61 -6.00
CA GLU A 22 -0.19 0.37 -7.45
C GLU A 22 -0.35 1.65 -8.28
N THR A 23 -1.31 2.50 -7.90
CA THR A 23 -1.53 3.80 -8.54
C THR A 23 -0.31 4.70 -8.40
N LEU A 24 0.26 4.77 -7.19
CA LEU A 24 1.47 5.55 -6.92
C LEU A 24 2.69 5.01 -7.68
N GLY A 25 2.84 3.70 -7.79
CA GLY A 25 3.90 3.09 -8.58
C GLY A 25 3.78 3.44 -10.06
N THR A 26 2.55 3.45 -10.59
CA THR A 26 2.27 3.90 -11.97
C THR A 26 2.62 5.38 -12.17
N ILE A 27 2.26 6.24 -11.22
CA ILE A 27 2.58 7.68 -11.25
C ILE A 27 4.09 7.89 -11.19
N ALA A 28 4.80 7.23 -10.28
CA ALA A 28 6.25 7.29 -10.18
C ALA A 28 6.94 6.80 -11.45
N GLY A 29 6.41 5.74 -12.07
CA GLY A 29 6.85 5.24 -13.38
C GLY A 29 6.65 6.29 -14.48
N ARG A 30 5.47 6.93 -14.54
CA ARG A 30 5.19 8.01 -15.50
C ARG A 30 6.09 9.22 -15.31
N ILE A 31 6.32 9.66 -14.08
CA ILE A 31 7.23 10.79 -13.78
C ILE A 31 8.64 10.47 -14.25
N ARG A 32 9.13 9.24 -14.01
CA ARG A 32 10.42 8.79 -14.53
C ARG A 32 10.45 8.62 -16.04
N GLY A 33 9.33 8.29 -16.68
CA GLY A 33 9.23 8.23 -18.14
C GLY A 33 9.11 9.60 -18.82
N PHE A 34 8.68 10.63 -18.07
CA PHE A 34 8.61 12.02 -18.52
C PHE A 34 9.94 12.78 -18.38
N THR A 35 11.03 12.11 -17.99
CA THR A 35 12.36 12.71 -18.01
C THR A 35 12.78 12.94 -19.46
N ALA A 36 12.33 14.04 -20.05
CA ALA A 36 13.26 14.89 -20.75
C ALA A 36 14.48 15.01 -19.82
N GLU A 37 15.64 14.52 -20.27
CA GLU A 37 16.84 14.53 -19.47
C GLU A 37 17.21 16.00 -19.18
N ALA A 38 18.00 16.28 -18.14
CA ALA A 38 18.47 17.65 -17.90
C ALA A 38 19.11 18.28 -19.16
N GLY A 39 19.69 17.44 -20.05
CA GLY A 39 20.19 17.83 -21.37
C GLY A 39 19.12 18.20 -22.41
N ASP A 40 17.89 17.69 -22.29
CA ASP A 40 16.77 18.03 -23.17
C ASP A 40 16.18 19.40 -22.85
N PHE A 41 16.17 19.78 -21.56
CA PHE A 41 15.85 21.15 -21.16
C PHE A 41 17.05 22.10 -21.32
N GLY A 42 18.28 21.58 -21.31
CA GLY A 42 19.52 22.34 -21.40
C GLY A 42 19.70 23.11 -22.72
N ARG A 43 19.06 22.69 -23.82
CA ARG A 43 19.16 23.38 -25.12
C ARG A 43 18.34 24.68 -25.21
N ASN A 44 17.24 24.82 -24.44
CA ASN A 44 16.34 25.99 -24.52
C ASN A 44 16.01 26.66 -23.16
N TYR A 45 16.22 26.01 -22.01
CA TYR A 45 15.72 26.46 -20.69
C TYR A 45 16.79 26.51 -19.56
N HIS A 46 18.05 26.17 -19.84
CA HIS A 46 19.21 26.29 -18.92
C HIS A 46 18.91 25.86 -17.47
N SER A 47 19.00 26.77 -16.49
CA SER A 47 18.86 26.50 -15.05
C SER A 47 17.48 25.99 -14.64
N ASP A 48 16.44 26.49 -15.31
CA ASP A 48 15.05 26.20 -14.93
C ASP A 48 14.65 24.78 -15.34
N GLY A 49 15.22 24.31 -16.45
CA GLY A 49 15.15 22.92 -16.87
C GLY A 49 15.74 21.94 -15.87
N ALA A 50 16.95 22.25 -15.37
CA ALA A 50 17.62 21.43 -14.37
C ALA A 50 16.86 21.44 -13.03
N ALA A 51 16.33 22.59 -12.61
CA ALA A 51 15.50 22.70 -11.41
C ALA A 51 14.19 21.89 -11.53
N TYR A 52 13.54 21.95 -12.69
CA TYR A 52 12.33 21.16 -12.97
C TYR A 52 12.60 19.66 -12.94
N ALA A 53 13.68 19.20 -13.59
CA ALA A 53 14.07 17.79 -13.56
C ALA A 53 14.39 17.29 -12.13
N ALA A 54 15.09 18.10 -11.34
CA ALA A 54 15.37 17.79 -9.93
C ALA A 54 14.09 17.70 -9.07
N ALA A 55 13.14 18.61 -9.30
CA ALA A 55 11.83 18.58 -8.64
C ALA A 55 11.06 17.30 -9.00
N LEU A 56 11.02 16.91 -10.29
CA LEU A 56 10.40 15.66 -10.72
C LEU A 56 11.06 14.43 -10.09
N GLY A 57 12.40 14.40 -10.00
CA GLY A 57 13.13 13.33 -9.30
C GLY A 57 12.75 13.21 -7.82
N THR A 58 12.55 14.34 -7.15
CA THR A 58 12.08 14.38 -5.76
C THR A 58 10.66 13.83 -5.63
N VAL A 59 9.74 14.25 -6.51
CA VAL A 59 8.35 13.74 -6.53
C VAL A 59 8.33 12.23 -6.79
N ALA A 60 9.15 11.73 -7.73
CA ALA A 60 9.25 10.29 -8.00
C ALA A 60 9.72 9.51 -6.77
N THR A 61 10.69 10.04 -6.02
CA THR A 61 11.20 9.43 -4.78
C THR A 61 10.13 9.38 -3.69
N VAL A 62 9.41 10.49 -3.47
CA VAL A 62 8.31 10.55 -2.49
C VAL A 62 7.18 9.61 -2.88
N ALA A 63 6.81 9.55 -4.16
CA ALA A 63 5.79 8.63 -4.66
C ALA A 63 6.18 7.15 -4.42
N ALA A 64 7.45 6.80 -4.62
CA ALA A 64 7.95 5.46 -4.32
C ALA A 64 7.90 5.14 -2.82
N ALA A 65 8.22 6.10 -1.95
CA ALA A 65 8.12 5.92 -0.50
C ALA A 65 6.67 5.72 -0.05
N TRP A 66 5.72 6.49 -0.59
CA TRP A 66 4.30 6.30 -0.33
C TRP A 66 3.77 4.97 -0.87
N GLN A 67 4.22 4.52 -2.04
CA GLN A 67 3.90 3.19 -2.55
C GLN A 67 4.32 2.11 -1.54
N ALA A 68 5.57 2.14 -1.08
CA ALA A 68 6.08 1.15 -0.13
C ALA A 68 5.28 1.16 1.19
N GLY A 69 4.97 2.35 1.72
CA GLY A 69 4.14 2.50 2.92
C GLY A 69 2.72 1.96 2.73
N ALA A 70 2.08 2.26 1.60
CA ALA A 70 0.75 1.78 1.28
C ALA A 70 0.72 0.25 1.17
N THR A 71 1.71 -0.36 0.50
CA THR A 71 1.84 -1.82 0.44
C THR A 71 2.02 -2.43 1.83
N ALA A 72 2.90 -1.87 2.67
CA ALA A 72 3.12 -2.34 4.03
C ALA A 72 1.84 -2.28 4.89
N CYS A 73 1.10 -1.16 4.83
CA CYS A 73 -0.19 -1.02 5.48
C CYS A 73 -1.21 -2.07 4.98
N GLY A 74 -1.28 -2.27 3.65
CA GLY A 74 -2.15 -3.28 3.04
C GLY A 74 -1.85 -4.69 3.54
N THR A 75 -0.57 -5.09 3.55
CA THR A 75 -0.13 -6.39 4.07
C THR A 75 -0.42 -6.53 5.56
N GLY A 76 -0.16 -5.50 6.36
CA GLY A 76 -0.44 -5.50 7.80
C GLY A 76 -1.93 -5.71 8.11
N LEU A 77 -2.82 -5.00 7.40
CA LEU A 77 -4.26 -5.15 7.55
C LEU A 77 -4.74 -6.54 7.13
N THR A 78 -4.24 -7.07 6.01
CA THR A 78 -4.58 -8.44 5.57
C THR A 78 -4.13 -9.49 6.59
N ASN A 79 -2.91 -9.37 7.12
CA ASN A 79 -2.40 -10.29 8.15
C ASN A 79 -3.23 -10.21 9.44
N SER A 80 -3.61 -9.00 9.85
CA SER A 80 -4.47 -8.76 11.01
C SER A 80 -5.84 -9.43 10.81
N ALA A 81 -6.49 -9.19 9.67
CA ALA A 81 -7.77 -9.82 9.35
C ALA A 81 -7.69 -11.36 9.38
N SER A 82 -6.63 -11.96 8.84
CA SER A 82 -6.42 -13.41 8.87
C SER A 82 -6.15 -13.96 10.28
N ALA A 83 -5.51 -13.18 11.16
CA ALA A 83 -5.31 -13.57 12.56
C ALA A 83 -6.62 -13.55 13.35
N HIS A 84 -7.47 -12.56 13.10
CA HIS A 84 -8.80 -12.47 13.70
C HIS A 84 -9.69 -13.66 13.32
N VAL A 85 -9.78 -13.99 12.02
CA VAL A 85 -10.54 -15.16 11.55
C VAL A 85 -10.07 -16.45 12.23
N ARG A 86 -8.76 -16.71 12.28
CA ARG A 86 -8.22 -17.92 12.94
C ARG A 86 -8.55 -17.97 14.43
N THR A 87 -8.55 -16.83 15.11
CA THR A 87 -8.89 -16.74 16.53
C THR A 87 -10.37 -17.07 16.75
N ASP A 88 -11.24 -16.54 15.89
CA ASP A 88 -12.68 -16.76 15.95
C ASP A 88 -13.03 -18.22 15.62
N ASP A 89 -12.41 -18.82 14.59
CA ASP A 89 -12.59 -20.23 14.23
C ASP A 89 -12.11 -21.17 15.34
N GLY A 90 -10.97 -20.87 15.97
CA GLY A 90 -10.45 -21.62 17.10
C GLY A 90 -11.37 -21.55 18.32
N ALA A 91 -11.91 -20.37 18.62
CA ALA A 91 -12.88 -20.19 19.69
C ALA A 91 -14.21 -20.93 19.40
N ALA A 92 -14.69 -20.90 18.15
CA ALA A 92 -15.89 -21.63 17.73
C ALA A 92 -15.71 -23.15 17.87
N THR A 93 -14.56 -23.68 17.45
CA THR A 93 -14.19 -25.09 17.59
C THR A 93 -14.13 -25.53 19.05
N ALA A 94 -13.56 -24.70 19.93
CA ALA A 94 -13.52 -24.99 21.37
C ALA A 94 -14.93 -25.05 21.98
N VAL A 95 -15.83 -24.14 21.57
CA VAL A 95 -17.23 -24.14 22.03
C VAL A 95 -18.00 -25.35 21.52
N THR A 96 -17.88 -25.69 20.24
CA THR A 96 -18.57 -26.86 19.68
C THR A 96 -18.04 -28.17 20.26
N GLY A 97 -16.73 -28.29 20.46
CA GLY A 97 -16.11 -29.44 21.12
C GLY A 97 -16.53 -29.60 22.58
N ALA A 98 -16.65 -28.50 23.33
CA ALA A 98 -17.18 -28.53 24.70
C ALA A 98 -18.68 -28.87 24.75
N GLY A 99 -19.47 -28.42 23.77
CA GLY A 99 -20.92 -28.68 23.70
C GLY A 99 -21.29 -30.10 23.25
N ALA A 100 -20.39 -30.82 22.58
CA ALA A 100 -20.62 -32.19 22.12
C ALA A 100 -20.18 -33.27 23.14
N GLY A 101 -19.56 -32.88 24.27
CA GLY A 101 -19.02 -33.77 25.29
C GLY A 101 -19.81 -33.82 26.61
N GLY A 102 -21.04 -33.32 26.64
CA GLY A 102 -21.92 -33.31 27.82
C GLY A 102 -23.06 -34.30 27.74
#